data_AF-A0A1F1X5J7-F1
#
_entry.id   AF-A0A1F1X5J7-F1
#
_cell.length_a   1.000
_cell.length_b   1.000
_cell.length_c   1.000
_cell.angle_alpha   90.00
_cell.angle_beta   90.00
_cell.angle_gamma   90.00
#
_symmetry.space_group_name_H-M   'P 1'
#
loop_
_entity.id
_entity.type
_entity.pdbx_description
1 polymer ?
#
loop_
_entity_poly.entity_id
_entity_poly.type
_entity_poly.pdbx_seq_one_letter_code
_entity_poly.pdbx_strand_id
1 'polypeptide(L)'
;MTRFRNALALLPKATRNRDLSRETLDALAIAEAVQAHTAPPNIRSEAEQIAARLTADNYTDLLDEYAKTMARREAHVALLQQGQLMRALDARLLASLTQERQNIAKRLTPTFTQAANTLTQVAHDLPHGPGALDPTKVLEANAGTAYQQARDSLNTLYTIALIHHSQRDHGQNFPAVLVPLIPMLDVPEATVQLRDAEGQRYLNSDDELQRIAPLVHLGAAAQGSLAVTLLDVARGDFPGISFKLATDAAEVRKRAASHSRAHTAKRDPSSIGGKPMPTREQLTAANV
;
A
#
# COMPACT_ATOMS: atom_id res chain seq x y z
N MET A 1 -12.88 -1.02 4.02
CA MET A 1 -13.78 0.03 4.57
C MET A 1 -13.16 0.89 5.66
N THR A 2 -12.59 0.32 6.73
CA THR A 2 -12.01 1.08 7.87
C THR A 2 -11.03 2.20 7.46
N ARG A 3 -10.16 1.95 6.47
CA ARG A 3 -9.19 2.95 5.98
C ARG A 3 -9.86 4.18 5.35
N PHE A 4 -10.86 3.96 4.49
CA PHE A 4 -11.65 5.04 3.89
C PHE A 4 -12.43 5.83 4.97
N ARG A 5 -12.99 5.14 5.96
CA ARG A 5 -13.67 5.78 7.09
C ARG A 5 -12.72 6.70 7.88
N ASN A 6 -11.54 6.21 8.22
CA ASN A 6 -10.54 6.98 8.96
C ASN A 6 -10.10 8.22 8.17
N ALA A 7 -9.89 8.09 6.86
CA ALA A 7 -9.55 9.23 6.01
C ALA A 7 -10.69 10.26 5.92
N LEU A 8 -11.94 9.82 5.73
CA LEU A 8 -13.09 10.72 5.71
C LEU A 8 -13.33 11.43 7.06
N ALA A 9 -12.95 10.81 8.17
CA ALA A 9 -13.04 11.44 9.48
C ALA A 9 -12.13 12.67 9.62
N LEU A 10 -11.06 12.77 8.81
CA LEU A 10 -10.17 13.93 8.78
C LEU A 10 -10.82 15.16 8.12
N LEU A 11 -11.89 14.97 7.33
CA LEU A 11 -12.60 16.07 6.71
C LEU A 11 -13.56 16.75 7.70
N PRO A 12 -13.80 18.07 7.54
CA PRO A 12 -14.81 18.78 8.32
C PRO A 12 -16.19 18.09 8.23
N LYS A 13 -16.92 18.02 9.35
CA LYS A 13 -18.24 17.33 9.42
C LYS A 13 -19.20 17.74 8.29
N ALA A 14 -19.21 19.02 7.94
CA ALA A 14 -20.07 19.59 6.91
C ALA A 14 -19.80 19.07 5.48
N THR A 15 -18.61 18.51 5.23
CA THR A 15 -18.25 18.01 3.90
C THR A 15 -18.22 16.49 3.82
N ARG A 16 -18.01 15.76 4.93
CA ARG A 16 -17.77 14.30 4.96
C ARG A 16 -18.62 13.49 3.96
N ASN A 17 -19.93 13.69 3.96
CA ASN A 17 -20.88 12.88 3.18
C ASN A 17 -21.49 13.61 1.98
N ARG A 18 -21.14 14.89 1.74
CA ARG A 18 -21.90 15.78 0.86
C ARG A 18 -21.93 15.34 -0.61
N ASP A 19 -20.92 14.60 -1.02
CA ASP A 19 -20.72 14.14 -2.41
C ASP A 19 -20.50 12.63 -2.52
N LEU A 20 -20.72 11.86 -1.44
CA LEU A 20 -20.68 10.41 -1.56
C LEU A 20 -21.96 9.97 -2.27
N SER A 21 -21.83 9.15 -3.32
CA SER A 21 -22.99 8.55 -3.96
C SER A 21 -23.84 7.80 -2.93
N ARG A 22 -25.16 7.81 -3.12
CA ARG A 22 -26.09 7.10 -2.24
C ARG A 22 -25.72 5.62 -2.09
N GLU A 23 -25.25 5.00 -3.18
CA GLU A 23 -24.72 3.64 -3.17
C GLU A 23 -23.52 3.47 -2.24
N THR A 24 -22.61 4.46 -2.16
CA THR A 24 -21.45 4.42 -1.26
C THR A 24 -21.88 4.58 0.21
N LEU A 25 -22.86 5.45 0.47
CA LEU A 25 -23.41 5.65 1.82
C LEU A 25 -24.15 4.41 2.33
N ASP A 26 -25.00 3.83 1.49
CA ASP A 26 -25.75 2.61 1.82
C ASP A 26 -24.79 1.45 2.08
N ALA A 27 -23.73 1.35 1.28
CA ALA A 27 -22.78 0.27 1.42
C ALA A 27 -21.80 0.45 2.60
N LEU A 28 -21.53 1.69 3.04
CA LEU A 28 -20.89 1.98 4.33
C LEU A 28 -21.77 1.52 5.51
N ALA A 29 -23.07 1.81 5.47
CA ALA A 29 -24.02 1.40 6.51
C ALA A 29 -24.17 -0.13 6.58
N ILE A 30 -24.21 -0.81 5.44
CA ILE A 30 -24.25 -2.28 5.37
C ILE A 30 -22.98 -2.89 5.97
N ALA A 31 -21.79 -2.34 5.66
CA ALA A 31 -20.54 -2.81 6.25
C ALA A 31 -20.50 -2.67 7.79
N GLU A 32 -21.13 -1.64 8.34
CA GLU A 32 -21.28 -1.45 9.80
C GLU A 32 -22.19 -2.49 10.43
N ALA A 33 -23.34 -2.75 9.82
CA ALA A 33 -24.27 -3.77 10.30
C ALA A 33 -23.62 -5.16 10.30
N VAL A 34 -22.83 -5.49 9.27
CA VAL A 34 -22.22 -6.83 9.14
C VAL A 34 -21.03 -7.05 10.09
N GLN A 35 -20.21 -6.03 10.32
CA GLN A 35 -19.06 -6.13 11.24
C GLN A 35 -19.52 -6.41 12.69
N ALA A 36 -20.74 -5.98 13.05
CA ALA A 36 -21.36 -6.33 14.33
C ALA A 36 -21.78 -7.81 14.45
N HIS A 37 -21.87 -8.57 13.34
CA HIS A 37 -22.51 -9.90 13.28
C HIS A 37 -21.57 -11.08 12.92
N THR A 38 -20.27 -10.87 12.73
CA THR A 38 -19.36 -11.89 12.14
C THR A 38 -18.20 -12.28 13.05
N ALA A 39 -18.40 -13.27 13.94
CA ALA A 39 -17.34 -14.06 14.54
C ALA A 39 -17.74 -15.56 14.53
N PRO A 40 -17.01 -16.47 13.85
CA PRO A 40 -17.45 -17.87 13.74
C PRO A 40 -16.65 -18.85 14.63
N PRO A 41 -17.31 -19.87 15.24
CA PRO A 41 -16.68 -21.08 15.79
C PRO A 41 -16.67 -22.26 14.79
N ASN A 42 -15.86 -23.28 15.09
CA ASN A 42 -15.49 -24.37 14.19
C ASN A 42 -16.45 -25.59 14.30
N ILE A 43 -17.58 -25.58 13.57
CA ILE A 43 -18.77 -26.45 13.80
C ILE A 43 -18.78 -27.77 13.00
N ARG A 44 -17.90 -27.93 11.99
CA ARG A 44 -18.06 -28.95 10.95
C ARG A 44 -17.75 -30.40 11.39
N SER A 45 -16.83 -30.63 12.33
CA SER A 45 -16.46 -31.99 12.76
C SER A 45 -17.34 -32.56 13.88
N GLU A 46 -18.12 -31.73 14.57
CA GLU A 46 -18.90 -32.14 15.74
C GLU A 46 -20.18 -32.88 15.34
N ALA A 47 -20.89 -32.41 14.30
CA ALA A 47 -22.14 -33.04 13.83
C ALA A 47 -21.95 -34.49 13.36
N GLU A 48 -20.83 -34.76 12.67
CA GLU A 48 -20.49 -36.09 12.15
C GLU A 48 -20.09 -37.05 13.28
N GLN A 49 -19.47 -36.54 14.35
CA GLN A 49 -19.11 -37.33 15.53
C GLN A 49 -20.32 -37.68 16.40
N ILE A 50 -21.30 -36.79 16.52
CA ILE A 50 -22.57 -37.03 17.25
C ILE A 50 -23.42 -38.06 16.51
N ALA A 51 -23.52 -37.94 15.18
CA ALA A 51 -24.24 -38.90 14.33
C ALA A 51 -23.72 -40.34 14.47
N ALA A 52 -22.41 -40.51 14.63
CA ALA A 52 -21.75 -41.82 14.76
C ALA A 52 -21.95 -42.49 16.14
N ARG A 53 -22.48 -41.78 17.15
CA ARG A 53 -22.66 -42.29 18.54
C ARG A 53 -24.11 -42.61 18.92
N LEU A 54 -25.05 -42.42 18.00
CA LEU A 54 -26.48 -42.66 18.22
C LEU A 54 -26.78 -44.16 18.42
N THR A 55 -27.34 -44.50 19.58
CA THR A 55 -27.85 -45.84 19.93
C THR A 55 -29.27 -45.74 20.50
N ALA A 56 -29.98 -46.86 20.69
CA ALA A 56 -31.36 -46.86 21.17
C ALA A 56 -31.52 -46.31 22.60
N ASP A 57 -30.51 -46.46 23.45
CA ASP A 57 -30.56 -46.11 24.88
C ASP A 57 -30.25 -44.63 25.17
N ASN A 58 -29.66 -43.91 24.21
CA ASN A 58 -29.28 -42.50 24.31
C ASN A 58 -29.89 -41.64 23.17
N TYR A 59 -30.92 -42.19 22.52
CA TYR A 59 -31.50 -41.66 21.30
C TYR A 59 -32.07 -40.25 21.46
N THR A 60 -32.81 -39.99 22.55
CA THR A 60 -33.48 -38.72 22.80
C THR A 60 -32.49 -37.58 23.07
N ASP A 61 -31.45 -37.83 23.85
CA ASP A 61 -30.45 -36.82 24.21
C ASP A 61 -29.52 -36.49 23.04
N LEU A 62 -29.09 -37.51 22.29
CA LEU A 62 -28.24 -37.31 21.11
C LEU A 62 -29.01 -36.72 19.92
N LEU A 63 -30.32 -36.94 19.81
CA LEU A 63 -31.15 -36.23 18.83
C LEU A 63 -31.25 -34.74 19.14
N ASP A 64 -31.38 -34.35 20.41
CA ASP A 64 -31.43 -32.95 20.81
C ASP A 64 -30.07 -32.27 20.60
N GLU A 65 -28.97 -32.98 20.84
CA GLU A 65 -27.60 -32.52 20.55
C GLU A 65 -27.31 -32.41 19.04
N TYR A 66 -27.79 -33.38 18.25
CA TYR A 66 -27.71 -33.36 16.79
C TYR A 66 -28.55 -32.22 16.19
N ALA A 67 -29.77 -32.00 16.70
CA ALA A 67 -30.64 -30.91 16.28
C ALA A 67 -30.02 -29.53 16.59
N LYS A 68 -29.43 -29.34 17.78
CA LYS A 68 -28.68 -28.13 18.13
C LYS A 68 -27.48 -27.91 17.20
N THR A 69 -26.77 -28.97 16.85
CA THR A 69 -25.60 -28.88 15.96
C THR A 69 -26.01 -28.60 14.52
N MET A 70 -27.12 -29.16 14.04
CA MET A 70 -27.70 -28.86 12.72
C MET A 70 -28.24 -27.43 12.64
N ALA A 71 -28.89 -26.92 13.68
CA ALA A 71 -29.31 -25.52 13.75
C ALA A 71 -28.10 -24.55 13.70
N ARG A 72 -26.99 -24.89 14.38
CA ARG A 72 -25.72 -24.16 14.28
C ARG A 72 -25.13 -24.23 12.87
N ARG A 73 -25.26 -25.37 12.18
CA ARG A 73 -24.82 -25.55 10.78
C ARG A 73 -25.67 -24.73 9.82
N GLU A 74 -26.98 -24.69 9.96
CA GLU A 74 -27.87 -23.86 9.14
C GLU A 74 -27.55 -22.38 9.33
N ALA A 75 -27.34 -21.92 10.57
CA ALA A 75 -26.85 -20.57 10.86
C ALA A 75 -25.48 -20.30 10.22
N HIS A 76 -24.58 -21.30 10.19
CA HIS A 76 -23.27 -21.17 9.54
C HIS A 76 -23.35 -21.17 8.00
N VAL A 77 -24.25 -21.95 7.40
CA VAL A 77 -24.50 -21.92 5.95
C VAL A 77 -25.14 -20.59 5.55
N ALA A 78 -26.07 -20.07 6.36
CA ALA A 78 -26.59 -18.72 6.19
C ALA A 78 -25.47 -17.68 6.28
N LEU A 79 -24.54 -17.79 7.25
CA LEU A 79 -23.33 -16.95 7.34
C LEU A 79 -22.38 -17.10 6.14
N LEU A 80 -22.24 -18.31 5.56
CA LEU A 80 -21.42 -18.55 4.37
C LEU A 80 -22.06 -17.97 3.09
N GLN A 81 -23.38 -18.08 2.95
CA GLN A 81 -24.14 -17.41 1.90
C GLN A 81 -24.10 -15.88 2.07
N GLN A 82 -24.19 -15.40 3.31
CA GLN A 82 -23.91 -14.01 3.67
C GLN A 82 -22.48 -13.64 3.31
N GLY A 83 -21.51 -14.54 3.48
CA GLY A 83 -20.11 -14.37 3.08
C GLY A 83 -19.91 -14.24 1.57
N GLN A 84 -20.69 -14.95 0.75
CA GLN A 84 -20.69 -14.81 -0.71
C GLN A 84 -21.35 -13.50 -1.15
N LEU A 85 -22.49 -13.16 -0.54
CA LEU A 85 -23.13 -11.85 -0.70
C LEU A 85 -22.17 -10.72 -0.28
N MET A 86 -21.40 -10.92 0.78
CA MET A 86 -20.40 -9.97 1.28
C MET A 86 -19.26 -9.80 0.29
N ARG A 87 -18.75 -10.85 -0.33
CA ARG A 87 -17.73 -10.73 -1.39
C ARG A 87 -18.27 -9.99 -2.61
N ALA A 88 -19.53 -10.24 -3.00
CA ALA A 88 -20.16 -9.55 -4.11
C ALA A 88 -20.45 -8.06 -3.79
N LEU A 89 -20.91 -7.77 -2.58
CA LEU A 89 -21.08 -6.42 -2.05
C LEU A 89 -19.73 -5.72 -1.98
N ASP A 90 -18.69 -6.34 -1.41
CA ASP A 90 -17.33 -5.81 -1.33
C ASP A 90 -16.75 -5.52 -2.72
N ALA A 91 -16.98 -6.39 -3.71
CA ALA A 91 -16.55 -6.16 -5.09
C ALA A 91 -17.27 -4.95 -5.74
N ARG A 92 -18.59 -4.84 -5.53
CA ARG A 92 -19.39 -3.72 -6.04
C ARG A 92 -19.06 -2.40 -5.32
N LEU A 93 -18.78 -2.48 -4.02
CA LEU A 93 -18.26 -1.42 -3.17
C LEU A 93 -16.89 -0.96 -3.64
N LEU A 94 -15.96 -1.88 -3.88
CA LEU A 94 -14.62 -1.57 -4.40
C LEU A 94 -14.70 -0.87 -5.76
N ALA A 95 -15.63 -1.28 -6.63
CA ALA A 95 -15.87 -0.62 -7.91
C ALA A 95 -16.40 0.82 -7.74
N SER A 96 -17.43 1.01 -6.91
CA SER A 96 -17.99 2.35 -6.60
C SER A 96 -16.96 3.27 -5.93
N LEU A 97 -16.23 2.73 -4.95
CA LEU A 97 -15.13 3.43 -4.28
C LEU A 97 -13.96 3.75 -5.22
N THR A 98 -13.79 3.06 -6.35
CA THR A 98 -12.70 3.37 -7.29
C THR A 98 -12.97 4.69 -8.03
N GLN A 99 -14.22 4.97 -8.41
CA GLN A 99 -14.62 6.28 -8.95
C GLN A 99 -14.55 7.36 -7.86
N GLU A 100 -15.09 7.08 -6.67
CA GLU A 100 -15.14 8.09 -5.59
C GLU A 100 -13.78 8.38 -4.95
N ARG A 101 -12.82 7.45 -5.05
CA ARG A 101 -11.46 7.63 -4.50
C ARG A 101 -10.78 8.88 -5.04
N GLN A 102 -10.97 9.20 -6.31
CA GLN A 102 -10.36 10.40 -6.91
C GLN A 102 -10.95 11.68 -6.31
N ASN A 103 -12.28 11.73 -6.16
CA ASN A 103 -12.97 12.85 -5.55
C ASN A 103 -12.56 13.02 -4.07
N ILE A 104 -12.49 11.91 -3.33
CA ILE A 104 -12.03 11.88 -1.94
C ILE A 104 -10.57 12.34 -1.84
N ALA A 105 -9.68 11.86 -2.72
CA ALA A 105 -8.28 12.28 -2.74
C ALA A 105 -8.15 13.80 -2.95
N LYS A 106 -8.86 14.37 -3.95
CA LYS A 106 -8.88 15.82 -4.21
C LYS A 106 -9.37 16.62 -3.00
N ARG A 107 -10.39 16.12 -2.30
CA ARG A 107 -10.94 16.77 -1.10
C ARG A 107 -10.01 16.68 0.10
N LEU A 108 -9.20 15.63 0.18
CA LEU A 108 -8.18 15.44 1.21
C LEU A 108 -6.90 16.22 0.91
N THR A 109 -6.68 16.67 -0.33
CA THR A 109 -5.48 17.43 -0.72
C THR A 109 -5.19 18.61 0.20
N PRO A 110 -6.15 19.48 0.59
CA PRO A 110 -5.86 20.58 1.52
C PRO A 110 -5.36 20.09 2.90
N THR A 111 -6.00 19.06 3.47
CA THR A 111 -5.60 18.45 4.74
C THR A 111 -4.23 17.79 4.64
N PHE A 112 -3.96 17.11 3.52
CA PHE A 112 -2.67 16.52 3.22
C PHE A 112 -1.58 17.59 3.12
N THR A 113 -1.80 18.65 2.34
CA THR A 113 -0.84 19.74 2.15
C THR A 113 -0.55 20.45 3.46
N GLN A 114 -1.57 20.67 4.30
CA GLN A 114 -1.38 21.22 5.64
C GLN A 114 -0.47 20.33 6.49
N ALA A 115 -0.76 19.03 6.56
CA ALA A 115 0.06 18.09 7.32
C ALA A 115 1.50 17.99 6.78
N ALA A 116 1.68 17.99 5.46
CA ALA A 116 2.98 17.99 4.82
C ALA A 116 3.78 19.26 5.16
N ASN A 117 3.15 20.44 5.07
CA ASN A 117 3.79 21.71 5.40
C ASN A 117 4.17 21.78 6.87
N THR A 118 3.29 21.34 7.78
CA THR A 118 3.61 21.25 9.22
C THR A 118 4.79 20.31 9.44
N LEU A 119 4.82 19.15 8.79
CA LEU A 119 5.94 18.22 8.90
C LEU A 119 7.25 18.84 8.40
N THR A 120 7.28 19.50 7.24
CA THR A 120 8.46 20.20 6.71
C THR A 120 8.94 21.29 7.67
N GLN A 121 8.03 22.06 8.26
CA GLN A 121 8.39 23.11 9.22
C GLN A 121 9.08 22.55 10.47
N VAL A 122 8.55 21.47 11.04
CA VAL A 122 9.02 20.95 12.34
C VAL A 122 10.14 19.91 12.21
N ALA A 123 10.38 19.36 11.02
CA ALA A 123 11.34 18.27 10.84
C ALA A 123 12.79 18.71 11.14
N HIS A 124 13.13 19.98 10.92
CA HIS A 124 14.45 20.54 11.22
C HIS A 124 14.69 20.74 12.72
N ASP A 125 13.62 20.85 13.52
CA ASP A 125 13.72 21.00 14.98
C ASP A 125 13.92 19.65 15.70
N LEU A 126 13.79 18.54 14.96
CA LEU A 126 13.98 17.19 15.48
C LEU A 126 15.42 16.69 15.26
N PRO A 127 15.95 15.82 16.16
CA PRO A 127 17.22 15.15 15.93
C PRO A 127 17.25 14.41 14.58
N HIS A 128 18.42 14.30 13.95
CA HIS A 128 18.56 13.53 12.71
C HIS A 128 18.50 12.02 12.94
N GLY A 129 18.13 11.28 11.88
CA GLY A 129 18.11 9.82 11.88
C GLY A 129 17.12 9.21 12.87
N PRO A 130 17.40 7.99 13.40
CA PRO A 130 16.47 7.28 14.28
C PRO A 130 16.08 8.03 15.56
N GLY A 131 16.95 8.91 16.05
CA GLY A 131 16.70 9.74 17.24
C GLY A 131 15.56 10.74 17.07
N ALA A 132 15.13 11.03 15.84
CA ALA A 132 14.02 11.93 15.55
C ALA A 132 12.69 11.47 16.14
N LEU A 133 12.54 10.16 16.33
CA LEU A 133 11.32 9.52 16.84
C LEU A 133 11.53 8.84 18.20
N ASP A 134 12.70 9.02 18.80
CA ASP A 134 13.00 8.52 20.15
C ASP A 134 12.63 9.60 21.18
N PRO A 135 11.64 9.33 22.06
CA PRO A 135 11.21 10.30 23.07
C PRO A 135 12.36 10.80 23.96
N THR A 136 13.34 9.95 24.28
CA THR A 136 14.47 10.34 25.13
C THR A 136 15.37 11.32 24.40
N LYS A 137 15.70 11.06 23.14
CA LYS A 137 16.54 11.95 22.31
C LYS A 137 15.85 13.27 22.00
N VAL A 138 14.54 13.24 21.77
CA VAL A 138 13.71 14.42 21.58
C VAL A 138 13.68 15.30 22.84
N LEU A 139 13.55 14.69 24.02
CA LEU A 139 13.59 15.39 25.29
C LEU A 139 14.96 16.03 25.54
N GLU A 140 16.05 15.29 25.29
CA GLU A 140 17.43 15.83 25.34
C GLU A 140 17.61 17.05 24.42
N ALA A 141 16.95 17.06 23.27
CA ALA A 141 16.98 18.16 22.30
C ALA A 141 15.96 19.27 22.58
N ASN A 142 15.16 19.18 23.66
CA ASN A 142 14.04 20.09 23.95
C ASN A 142 13.02 20.25 22.81
N ALA A 143 12.84 19.22 21.98
CA ALA A 143 12.04 19.25 20.76
C ALA A 143 10.62 18.67 20.94
N GLY A 144 10.08 18.67 22.16
CA GLY A 144 8.82 17.97 22.50
C GLY A 144 7.61 18.43 21.67
N THR A 145 7.46 19.74 21.45
CA THR A 145 6.37 20.30 20.63
C THR A 145 6.50 19.87 19.16
N ALA A 146 7.70 19.98 18.58
CA ALA A 146 7.99 19.56 17.21
C ALA A 146 7.72 18.06 17.02
N TYR A 147 8.06 17.23 18.02
CA TYR A 147 7.82 15.79 17.98
C TYR A 147 6.33 15.45 17.95
N GLN A 148 5.52 16.12 18.77
CA GLN A 148 4.08 15.90 18.76
C GLN A 148 3.47 16.30 17.42
N GLN A 149 3.84 17.47 16.90
CA GLN A 149 3.36 17.97 15.60
C GLN A 149 3.79 17.05 14.44
N ALA A 150 5.03 16.53 14.48
CA ALA A 150 5.54 15.58 13.50
C ALA A 150 4.75 14.26 13.53
N ARG A 151 4.46 13.72 14.73
CA ARG A 151 3.66 12.48 14.87
C ARG A 151 2.25 12.65 14.33
N ASP A 152 1.59 13.75 14.67
CA ASP A 152 0.23 14.03 14.21
C ASP A 152 0.19 14.22 12.68
N SER A 153 1.20 14.90 12.13
CA SER A 153 1.35 15.08 10.67
C SER A 153 1.61 13.76 9.96
N LEU A 154 2.56 12.94 10.44
CA LEU A 154 2.86 11.61 9.89
C LEU A 154 1.62 10.72 9.91
N ASN A 155 0.89 10.67 11.02
CA ASN A 155 -0.33 9.88 11.14
C ASN A 155 -1.41 10.33 10.14
N THR A 156 -1.54 11.65 9.94
CA THR A 156 -2.45 12.23 8.94
C THR A 156 -2.04 11.83 7.53
N LEU A 157 -0.76 11.97 7.17
CA LEU A 157 -0.22 11.60 5.86
C LEU A 157 -0.44 10.11 5.56
N TYR A 158 -0.13 9.22 6.51
CA TYR A 158 -0.37 7.79 6.36
C TYR A 158 -1.85 7.47 6.21
N THR A 159 -2.71 8.06 7.04
CA THR A 159 -4.16 7.82 6.98
C THR A 159 -4.74 8.21 5.62
N ILE A 160 -4.31 9.35 5.07
CA ILE A 160 -4.74 9.79 3.74
C ILE A 160 -4.16 8.89 2.65
N ALA A 161 -2.87 8.56 2.68
CA ALA A 161 -2.25 7.72 1.65
C ALA A 161 -2.89 6.33 1.53
N LEU A 162 -3.41 5.78 2.64
CA LEU A 162 -4.08 4.48 2.67
C LEU A 162 -5.34 4.39 1.80
N ILE A 163 -5.92 5.50 1.34
CA ILE A 163 -7.05 5.48 0.38
C ILE A 163 -6.62 4.96 -1.00
N HIS A 164 -5.34 5.12 -1.35
CA HIS A 164 -4.81 4.79 -2.67
C HIS A 164 -4.43 3.32 -2.84
N HIS A 165 -4.92 2.43 -1.97
CA HIS A 165 -4.56 1.01 -1.93
C HIS A 165 -4.31 0.43 -3.32
N SER A 166 -3.04 0.17 -3.62
CA SER A 166 -2.60 -0.35 -4.90
C SER A 166 -2.80 -1.86 -4.91
N GLN A 167 -3.62 -2.33 -5.85
CA GLN A 167 -3.46 -3.70 -6.35
C GLN A 167 -2.04 -3.84 -6.90
N ARG A 168 -1.48 -5.06 -6.82
CA ARG A 168 -0.05 -5.43 -6.87
C ARG A 168 0.67 -5.18 -8.21
N ASP A 169 0.50 -4.02 -8.83
CA ASP A 169 0.94 -3.71 -10.20
C ASP A 169 2.08 -2.68 -10.26
N HIS A 170 3.05 -2.77 -9.34
CA HIS A 170 4.18 -1.83 -9.29
C HIS A 170 5.36 -2.24 -10.20
N GLY A 171 5.27 -3.38 -10.88
CA GLY A 171 6.36 -3.97 -11.66
C GLY A 171 7.28 -4.86 -10.81
N GLN A 172 8.06 -5.72 -11.47
CA GLN A 172 8.86 -6.76 -10.81
C GLN A 172 9.99 -6.22 -9.92
N ASN A 173 10.55 -5.05 -10.23
CA ASN A 173 11.72 -4.49 -9.54
C ASN A 173 11.36 -3.38 -8.54
N PHE A 174 10.07 -3.22 -8.22
CA PHE A 174 9.62 -2.20 -7.29
C PHE A 174 9.86 -2.63 -5.83
N PRO A 175 10.54 -1.81 -5.01
CA PRO A 175 10.72 -2.13 -3.59
C PRO A 175 9.38 -2.12 -2.84
N ALA A 176 8.96 -3.26 -2.31
CA ALA A 176 7.68 -3.39 -1.60
C ALA A 176 7.53 -2.41 -0.42
N VAL A 177 8.65 -2.02 0.20
CA VAL A 177 8.68 -1.05 1.30
C VAL A 177 8.19 0.34 0.88
N LEU A 178 8.31 0.70 -0.40
CA LEU A 178 7.89 2.01 -0.91
C LEU A 178 6.39 2.08 -1.23
N VAL A 179 5.68 0.96 -1.28
CA VAL A 179 4.24 0.92 -1.63
C VAL A 179 3.41 1.93 -0.82
N PRO A 180 3.59 2.09 0.51
CA PRO A 180 2.84 3.05 1.29
C PRO A 180 3.16 4.52 0.95
N LEU A 181 4.35 4.80 0.41
CA LEU A 181 4.85 6.16 0.15
C LEU A 181 4.47 6.72 -1.22
N ILE A 182 4.27 5.85 -2.22
CA ILE A 182 3.97 6.28 -3.59
C ILE A 182 2.80 7.28 -3.69
N PRO A 183 1.68 7.09 -2.98
CA PRO A 183 0.56 8.02 -3.07
C PRO A 183 0.86 9.40 -2.51
N MET A 184 1.86 9.55 -1.63
CA MET A 184 2.13 10.79 -0.89
C MET A 184 3.34 11.57 -1.41
N LEU A 185 4.17 10.99 -2.28
CA LEU A 185 5.40 11.63 -2.76
C LEU A 185 5.32 11.97 -4.26
N ASP A 186 5.60 13.22 -4.62
CA ASP A 186 6.02 13.55 -5.99
C ASP A 186 7.47 13.11 -6.17
N VAL A 187 7.76 12.50 -7.31
CA VAL A 187 9.08 11.94 -7.61
C VAL A 187 9.51 12.33 -9.01
N PRO A 188 10.81 12.58 -9.24
CA PRO A 188 11.32 12.84 -10.56
C PRO A 188 11.09 11.64 -11.48
N GLU A 189 10.99 11.91 -12.78
CA GLU A 189 11.02 10.85 -13.77
C GLU A 189 12.44 10.29 -13.90
N ALA A 190 12.57 8.98 -13.69
CA ALA A 190 13.83 8.26 -13.79
C ALA A 190 13.85 7.30 -14.98
N THR A 191 15.04 7.13 -15.54
CA THR A 191 15.38 6.11 -16.54
C THR A 191 15.94 4.87 -15.84
N VAL A 192 16.19 3.83 -16.63
CA VAL A 192 16.81 2.58 -16.14
C VAL A 192 18.31 2.83 -15.94
N GLN A 193 18.88 2.30 -14.86
CA GLN A 193 20.33 2.31 -14.70
C GLN A 193 20.97 1.38 -15.72
N LEU A 194 21.78 1.94 -16.61
CA LEU A 194 22.53 1.21 -17.61
C LEU A 194 23.95 1.03 -17.13
N ARG A 195 24.44 -0.21 -17.22
CA ARG A 195 25.84 -0.55 -16.96
C ARG A 195 26.49 -1.15 -18.20
N ASP A 196 27.81 -1.01 -18.29
CA ASP A 196 28.62 -1.75 -19.27
C ASP A 196 28.48 -3.27 -19.10
N ALA A 197 28.99 -4.04 -20.07
CA ALA A 197 28.92 -5.51 -20.07
C ALA A 197 29.53 -6.11 -18.79
N GLU A 198 30.60 -5.50 -18.31
CA GLU A 198 31.34 -5.90 -17.11
C GLU A 198 30.62 -5.48 -15.81
N GLY A 199 29.64 -4.58 -15.87
CA GLY A 199 28.86 -4.09 -14.74
C GLY A 199 29.61 -3.07 -13.85
N GLN A 200 30.75 -2.57 -14.31
CA GLN A 200 31.70 -1.74 -13.57
C GLN A 200 31.42 -0.24 -13.72
N ARG A 201 30.88 0.20 -14.87
CA ARG A 201 30.61 1.63 -15.13
C ARG A 201 29.16 1.85 -15.49
N TYR A 202 28.64 3.00 -15.05
CA TYR A 202 27.35 3.49 -15.49
C TYR A 202 27.49 4.13 -16.88
N LEU A 203 26.51 3.86 -17.74
CA LEU A 203 26.42 4.43 -19.09
C LEU A 203 25.46 5.61 -19.16
N ASN A 204 24.71 5.86 -18.09
CA ASN A 204 23.84 7.02 -17.96
C ASN A 204 24.63 8.32 -17.90
N SER A 205 24.02 9.43 -18.33
CA SER A 205 24.61 10.76 -18.11
C SER A 205 24.57 11.15 -16.63
N ASP A 206 25.40 12.12 -16.24
CA ASP A 206 25.42 12.63 -14.86
C ASP A 206 24.03 13.18 -14.44
N ASP A 207 23.33 13.87 -15.34
CA ASP A 207 21.97 14.38 -15.11
C ASP A 207 20.96 13.26 -14.87
N GLU A 208 21.07 12.13 -15.59
CA GLU A 208 20.23 10.96 -15.36
C GLU A 208 20.53 10.32 -14.01
N LEU A 209 21.81 10.16 -13.67
CA LEU A 209 22.23 9.59 -12.39
C LEU A 209 21.76 10.45 -11.21
N GLN A 210 21.79 11.78 -11.34
CA GLN A 210 21.27 12.70 -10.33
C GLN A 210 19.75 12.57 -10.11
N ARG A 211 18.97 12.19 -11.14
CA ARG A 211 17.52 11.91 -11.00
C ARG A 211 17.24 10.53 -10.43
N ILE A 212 18.10 9.56 -10.72
CA ILE A 212 17.94 8.17 -10.27
C ILE A 212 18.36 8.01 -8.79
N ALA A 213 19.47 8.61 -8.39
CA ALA A 213 20.08 8.37 -7.07
C ALA A 213 19.13 8.66 -5.88
N PRO A 214 18.37 9.77 -5.84
CA PRO A 214 17.42 10.02 -4.76
C PRO A 214 16.36 8.93 -4.61
N LEU A 215 15.89 8.35 -5.72
CA LEU A 215 14.88 7.27 -5.69
C LEU A 215 15.44 5.97 -5.13
N VAL A 216 16.68 5.64 -5.48
CA VAL A 216 17.37 4.46 -4.96
C VAL A 216 17.66 4.62 -3.47
N HIS A 217 18.15 5.79 -3.07
CA HIS A 217 18.41 6.13 -1.68
C HIS A 217 17.13 6.12 -0.84
N LEU A 218 16.02 6.64 -1.37
CA LEU A 218 14.72 6.59 -0.70
C LEU A 218 14.30 5.14 -0.41
N GLY A 219 14.48 4.24 -1.39
CA GLY A 219 14.23 2.81 -1.22
C GLY A 219 15.05 2.18 -0.10
N ALA A 220 16.33 2.52 0.01
CA ALA A 220 17.20 2.03 1.08
C ALA A 220 16.84 2.62 2.45
N ALA A 221 16.60 3.93 2.54
CA ALA A 221 16.21 4.60 3.78
C ALA A 221 14.87 4.04 4.33
N ALA A 222 13.91 3.82 3.44
CA ALA A 222 12.60 3.27 3.77
C ALA A 222 12.66 1.88 4.40
N GLN A 223 13.68 1.07 4.09
CA GLN A 223 13.89 -0.25 4.71
C GLN A 223 14.23 -0.14 6.21
N GLY A 224 14.91 0.94 6.63
CA GLY A 224 15.22 1.16 8.04
C GLY A 224 14.01 1.67 8.82
N SER A 225 13.39 2.76 8.35
CA SER A 225 12.16 3.30 8.93
C SER A 225 11.44 4.23 7.96
N LEU A 226 10.19 3.89 7.63
CA LEU A 226 9.35 4.75 6.79
C LEU A 226 9.08 6.11 7.43
N ALA A 227 8.87 6.15 8.74
CA ALA A 227 8.57 7.40 9.44
C ALA A 227 9.79 8.34 9.48
N VAL A 228 11.00 7.81 9.70
CA VAL A 228 12.24 8.60 9.62
C VAL A 228 12.50 9.04 8.18
N THR A 229 12.28 8.16 7.20
CA THR A 229 12.43 8.50 5.78
C THR A 229 11.53 9.66 5.37
N LEU A 230 10.28 9.70 5.87
CA LEU A 230 9.38 10.83 5.61
C LEU A 230 9.84 12.14 6.28
N LEU A 231 10.48 12.06 7.45
CA LEU A 231 11.11 13.24 8.07
C LEU A 231 12.30 13.73 7.23
N ASP A 232 13.11 12.82 6.71
CA ASP A 232 14.25 13.15 5.87
C ASP A 232 13.80 13.74 4.51
N VAL A 233 12.69 13.24 3.93
CA VAL A 233 12.01 13.91 2.81
C VAL A 233 11.54 15.31 3.19
N ALA A 234 10.96 15.47 4.38
CA ALA A 234 10.48 16.76 4.86
C ALA A 234 11.62 17.78 5.04
N ARG A 235 12.83 17.32 5.38
CA ARG A 235 14.06 18.11 5.50
C ARG A 235 14.70 18.45 4.14
N GLY A 236 14.30 17.77 3.07
CA GLY A 236 14.87 17.94 1.74
C GLY A 236 16.11 17.07 1.47
N ASP A 237 16.34 16.01 2.26
CA ASP A 237 17.50 15.11 2.12
C ASP A 237 17.46 14.27 0.83
N PHE A 238 16.31 14.27 0.13
CA PHE A 238 16.10 13.61 -1.16
C PHE A 238 15.79 14.64 -2.26
N PRO A 239 16.79 15.15 -2.99
CA PRO A 239 16.59 16.15 -4.03
C PRO A 239 15.54 15.72 -5.08
N GLY A 240 14.61 16.63 -5.38
CA GLY A 240 13.54 16.39 -6.35
C GLY A 240 12.35 15.56 -5.84
N ILE A 241 12.42 15.01 -4.62
CA ILE A 241 11.31 14.30 -3.98
C ILE A 241 10.60 15.25 -3.01
N SER A 242 9.27 15.32 -3.08
CA SER A 242 8.48 16.23 -2.22
C SER A 242 7.12 15.64 -1.88
N PHE A 243 6.44 16.20 -0.88
CA PHE A 243 5.09 15.77 -0.53
C PHE A 243 4.06 16.28 -1.55
N LYS A 244 3.34 15.33 -2.16
CA LYS A 244 2.21 15.61 -3.03
C LYS A 244 1.29 14.41 -3.08
N LEU A 245 0.06 14.59 -2.66
CA LEU A 245 -0.95 13.55 -2.76
C LEU A 245 -1.28 13.28 -4.23
N ALA A 246 -1.15 12.03 -4.66
CA ALA A 246 -1.65 11.61 -5.95
C ALA A 246 -3.18 11.73 -5.97
N THR A 247 -3.75 12.31 -7.03
CA THR A 247 -5.22 12.50 -7.08
C THR A 247 -5.94 11.42 -7.87
N ASP A 248 -5.19 10.62 -8.64
CA ASP A 248 -5.74 9.52 -9.42
C ASP A 248 -4.78 8.31 -9.48
N ALA A 249 -5.27 7.21 -10.06
CA ALA A 249 -4.51 5.98 -10.17
C ALA A 249 -3.40 6.06 -11.23
N ALA A 250 -3.54 6.92 -12.25
CA ALA A 250 -2.53 7.06 -13.29
C ALA A 250 -1.27 7.74 -12.74
N GLU A 251 -1.43 8.74 -11.87
CA GLU A 251 -0.35 9.40 -11.15
C GLU A 251 0.40 8.43 -10.23
N VAL A 252 -0.32 7.61 -9.45
CA VAL A 252 0.27 6.53 -8.64
C VAL A 252 1.09 5.57 -9.50
N ARG A 253 0.54 5.12 -10.64
CA ARG A 253 1.27 4.23 -11.57
C ARG A 253 2.50 4.89 -12.17
N LYS A 254 2.43 6.18 -12.54
CA LYS A 254 3.56 6.93 -13.09
C LYS A 254 4.70 7.00 -12.08
N ARG A 255 4.40 7.33 -10.83
CA ARG A 255 5.36 7.40 -9.72
C ARG A 255 5.97 6.02 -9.42
N ALA A 256 5.14 4.97 -9.36
CA ALA A 256 5.60 3.59 -9.19
C ALA A 256 6.51 3.12 -10.34
N ALA A 257 6.16 3.44 -11.58
CA ALA A 257 6.98 3.13 -12.75
C ALA A 257 8.34 3.83 -12.70
N SER A 258 8.39 5.09 -12.24
CA SER A 258 9.65 5.82 -12.05
C SER A 258 10.57 5.11 -11.06
N HIS A 259 10.07 4.71 -9.90
CA HIS A 259 10.82 3.90 -8.95
C HIS A 259 11.24 2.54 -9.53
N SER A 260 10.33 1.82 -10.18
CA SER A 260 10.65 0.54 -10.82
C SER A 260 11.81 0.68 -11.82
N ARG A 261 11.85 1.76 -12.61
CA ARG A 261 12.96 2.05 -13.52
C ARG A 261 14.26 2.36 -12.78
N ALA A 262 14.20 3.23 -11.76
CA ALA A 262 15.38 3.59 -10.95
C ALA A 262 16.02 2.39 -10.26
N HIS A 263 15.22 1.41 -9.83
CA HIS A 263 15.69 0.16 -9.20
C HIS A 263 16.00 -0.97 -10.20
N THR A 264 15.77 -0.74 -11.49
CA THR A 264 16.18 -1.68 -12.52
C THR A 264 17.59 -1.32 -12.99
N ALA A 265 18.51 -2.28 -12.89
CA ALA A 265 19.81 -2.21 -13.55
C ALA A 265 19.83 -3.15 -14.75
N LYS A 266 20.18 -2.64 -15.93
CA LYS A 266 20.40 -3.44 -17.14
C LYS A 266 21.84 -3.33 -17.59
N ARG A 267 22.40 -4.45 -18.05
CA ARG A 267 23.67 -4.45 -18.79
C ARG A 267 23.38 -4.16 -20.25
N ASP A 268 24.21 -3.34 -20.88
CA ASP A 268 24.10 -3.07 -22.31
C ASP A 268 24.54 -4.30 -23.13
N PRO A 269 23.62 -4.95 -23.87
CA PRO A 269 23.97 -6.10 -24.70
C PRO A 269 24.86 -5.73 -25.89
N SER A 270 24.92 -4.45 -26.29
CA SER A 270 25.75 -4.00 -27.41
C SER A 270 27.24 -3.86 -27.08
N SER A 271 27.58 -3.85 -25.78
CA SER A 271 28.97 -3.90 -25.31
C SER A 271 29.55 -5.32 -25.22
N ILE A 272 28.71 -6.36 -25.39
CA ILE A 272 29.20 -7.71 -25.66
C ILE A 272 29.66 -7.72 -27.12
N GLY A 273 30.93 -7.39 -27.35
CA GLY A 273 31.64 -7.50 -28.63
C GLY A 273 31.77 -8.95 -29.14
N GLY A 274 30.71 -9.74 -29.06
CA GLY A 274 30.59 -10.97 -29.81
C GLY A 274 30.40 -10.58 -31.27
N LYS A 275 31.39 -10.92 -32.11
CA LYS A 275 31.20 -10.98 -33.57
C LYS A 275 29.80 -11.57 -33.85
N PRO A 276 29.03 -11.02 -34.81
CA PRO A 276 27.75 -11.62 -35.18
C PRO A 276 27.97 -13.11 -35.37
N MET A 277 27.14 -13.95 -34.72
CA MET A 277 27.21 -15.39 -34.91
C MET A 277 27.22 -15.65 -36.42
N PRO A 278 28.19 -16.44 -36.93
CA PRO A 278 28.28 -16.67 -38.36
C PRO A 278 26.95 -17.24 -38.84
N THR A 279 26.41 -16.65 -39.90
CA THR A 279 25.15 -17.14 -40.47
C THR A 279 25.34 -18.60 -40.91
N ARG A 280 24.25 -19.36 -40.99
CA ARG A 280 24.29 -20.76 -41.45
C ARG A 280 25.02 -20.90 -42.81
N GLU A 281 24.94 -19.87 -43.65
CA GLU A 281 25.66 -19.75 -44.93
C GLU A 281 27.18 -19.60 -44.75
N GLN A 282 27.63 -18.83 -43.76
CA GLN A 282 29.06 -18.66 -43.43
C GLN A 282 29.67 -19.94 -42.83
N LEU A 283 28.86 -20.73 -42.10
CA LEU A 283 29.28 -22.03 -41.57
C LEU A 283 29.37 -23.12 -42.66
N THR A 284 28.58 -23.01 -43.73
CA THR A 284 28.66 -23.94 -44.87
C THR A 284 29.80 -23.61 -45.83
N ALA A 285 30.19 -22.34 -45.96
CA ALA A 285 31.29 -21.93 -46.84
C ALA A 285 32.69 -22.26 -46.30
N ALA A 286 32.83 -22.50 -45.00
CA ALA A 286 34.10 -22.87 -44.38
C ALA A 286 34.41 -24.39 -44.44
N ASN A 287 33.49 -25.20 -44.96
CA ASN A 287 33.61 -26.65 -45.10
C ASN A 287 33.59 -27.12 -46.58
N VAL A 288 33.96 -26.25 -47.51
CA VAL A 288 34.17 -26.57 -48.94
C VAL A 288 35.55 -26.13 -49.36
#